data_AF-A0A1G8AAJ2-F1
#
_entry.id   AF-A0A1G8AAJ2-F1
#
_cell.length_a   1.000
_cell.length_b   1.000
_cell.length_c   1.000
_cell.angle_alpha   90.00
_cell.angle_beta   90.00
_cell.angle_gamma   90.00
#
_symmetry.space_group_name_H-M   'P 1'
#
loop_
_entity.id
_entity.type
_entity.pdbx_description
1 polymer ?
#
loop_
_entity_poly.entity_id
_entity_poly.type
_entity_poly.pdbx_seq_one_letter_code
_entity_poly.pdbx_strand_id
1 'polypeptide(L)'
;SGILQVDAFAGYNGLFDPERRSEPIQPAFCWAHGRRPLFELADIERVRKKNGKGGAISPVALEAVRRIDEIFAIERDLYGLPPDQRLAERQRLCAPLVEELHAYMMTEREKLSRHADVAKAMNYMLARWTGFAAFLEDGRICLSNNAAERALRGIALGRKAWLFAGSDRGARRAAFMYTLIVSAKLNDIDPQAWLADVLARIADMPQNRLKELLPWNWVPQATRQAA
;
A
#
# COMPACT_ATOMS: atom_id res chain seq x y z
N SER A 1 -5.20 19.32 1.37
CA SER A 1 -4.67 18.27 2.28
C SER A 1 -5.04 16.90 1.72
N GLY A 2 -4.38 15.83 2.14
CA GLY A 2 -4.70 14.49 1.64
C GLY A 2 -4.05 13.36 2.43
N ILE A 3 -4.39 12.12 2.11
CA ILE A 3 -3.82 10.93 2.75
C ILE A 3 -2.87 10.25 1.78
N LEU A 4 -1.70 9.86 2.28
CA LEU A 4 -0.74 9.05 1.52
C LEU A 4 -0.43 7.76 2.29
N GLN A 5 -0.83 6.64 1.70
CA GLN A 5 -0.60 5.33 2.28
C GLN A 5 0.72 4.70 1.79
N VAL A 6 1.62 4.36 2.71
CA VAL A 6 3.00 3.90 2.41
C VAL A 6 3.53 2.84 3.37
N ASP A 7 4.66 2.23 3.04
CA ASP A 7 5.43 1.25 3.83
C ASP A 7 6.39 1.90 4.86
N ALA A 8 6.22 3.19 5.15
CA ALA A 8 7.10 3.98 6.00
C ALA A 8 8.57 4.03 5.55
N PHE A 9 8.86 3.85 4.25
CA PHE A 9 10.19 4.12 3.70
C PHE A 9 10.59 5.57 3.97
N ALA A 10 11.82 5.77 4.45
CA ALA A 10 12.31 7.08 4.90
C ALA A 10 12.30 8.16 3.81
N GLY A 11 12.31 7.77 2.53
CA GLY A 11 12.19 8.70 1.40
C GLY A 11 10.87 9.49 1.37
N TYR A 12 9.83 8.99 2.04
CA TYR A 12 8.55 9.70 2.15
C TYR A 12 8.51 10.76 3.25
N ASN A 13 9.47 10.77 4.19
CA ASN A 13 9.43 11.65 5.36
C ASN A 13 9.32 13.13 4.98
N GLY A 14 10.01 13.56 3.92
CA GLY A 14 9.92 14.94 3.44
C GLY A 14 8.55 15.34 2.86
N LEU A 15 7.67 14.38 2.54
CA LEU A 15 6.30 14.65 2.12
C LEU A 15 5.35 14.91 3.30
N PHE A 16 5.71 14.44 4.49
CA PHE A 16 4.93 14.57 5.73
C PHE A 16 5.38 15.75 6.59
N ASP A 17 6.46 16.42 6.18
CA ASP A 17 7.01 17.59 6.85
C ASP A 17 6.08 18.80 6.67
N PRO A 18 5.43 19.29 7.76
CA PRO A 18 4.48 20.39 7.68
C PRO A 18 5.13 21.72 7.28
N GLU A 19 6.45 21.88 7.46
CA GLU A 19 7.16 23.09 7.06
C GLU A 19 7.39 23.16 5.54
N ARG A 20 7.33 22.02 4.84
CA ARG A 20 7.60 21.92 3.40
C ARG A 20 6.36 22.10 2.53
N ARG A 21 5.17 22.13 3.11
CA ARG A 21 3.90 22.17 2.36
C ARG A 21 2.88 23.07 3.04
N SER A 22 2.22 23.91 2.25
CA SER A 22 1.06 24.70 2.69
C SER A 22 -0.13 23.81 3.07
N GLU A 23 -0.23 22.61 2.49
CA GLU A 23 -1.25 21.62 2.81
C GLU A 23 -0.62 20.32 3.33
N PRO A 24 -0.90 19.93 4.58
CA PRO A 24 -0.32 18.72 5.15
C PRO A 24 -0.88 17.46 4.48
N ILE A 25 0.00 16.48 4.33
CA ILE A 25 -0.34 15.11 3.92
C ILE A 25 -0.34 14.24 5.18
N GLN A 26 -1.46 13.60 5.48
CA GLN A 26 -1.58 12.65 6.56
C GLN A 26 -0.92 11.32 6.15
N PRO A 27 0.09 10.83 6.90
CA PRO A 27 0.66 9.52 6.65
C PRO A 27 -0.29 8.42 7.12
N ALA A 28 -0.47 7.40 6.28
CA ALA A 28 -1.10 6.14 6.66
C ALA A 28 -0.11 4.99 6.43
N PHE A 29 0.28 4.29 7.49
CA PHE A 29 1.31 3.26 7.39
C PHE A 29 0.74 1.86 7.20
N CYS A 30 1.38 1.07 6.32
CA CYS A 30 0.94 -0.28 6.00
C CYS A 30 1.23 -1.26 7.14
N TRP A 31 0.18 -1.82 7.75
CA TRP A 31 0.31 -2.81 8.83
C TRP A 31 0.98 -4.10 8.38
N ALA A 32 0.90 -4.48 7.09
CA ALA A 32 1.62 -5.65 6.59
C ALA A 32 3.15 -5.46 6.66
N HIS A 33 3.63 -4.22 6.51
CA HIS A 33 5.04 -3.88 6.70
C HIS A 33 5.42 -3.83 8.18
N GLY A 34 4.56 -3.27 9.04
CA GLY A 34 4.75 -3.32 10.50
C GLY A 34 4.82 -4.74 11.06
N ARG A 35 3.95 -5.64 10.56
CA ARG A 35 3.86 -7.04 10.96
C ARG A 35 5.05 -7.88 10.50
N ARG A 36 5.62 -7.61 9.32
CA ARG A 36 6.59 -8.50 8.66
C ARG A 36 7.82 -8.82 9.52
N PRO A 37 8.52 -7.85 10.14
CA PRO A 37 9.67 -8.15 11.00
C PRO A 37 9.30 -8.98 12.24
N LEU A 38 8.13 -8.74 12.85
CA LEU A 38 7.64 -9.53 13.98
C LEU A 38 7.33 -10.97 13.55
N PHE A 39 6.70 -11.15 12.39
CA PHE A 39 6.42 -12.45 11.80
C PHE A 39 7.70 -13.24 11.52
N GLU A 40 8.75 -12.61 10.98
CA GLU A 40 10.03 -13.27 10.73
C GLU A 40 10.73 -13.79 12.01
N LEU A 41 10.45 -13.15 13.16
CA LEU A 41 10.94 -13.58 14.48
C LEU A 41 10.03 -14.64 15.13
N ALA A 42 8.81 -14.81 14.62
CA ALA A 42 7.82 -15.77 15.09
C ALA A 42 7.79 -17.07 14.24
N ASP A 43 8.24 -17.01 13.00
CA ASP A 43 8.18 -18.11 12.03
C ASP A 43 9.30 -19.15 12.26
N ILE A 44 8.91 -20.36 12.68
CA ILE A 44 9.79 -21.49 12.97
C ILE A 44 10.70 -21.84 11.79
N GLU A 45 10.17 -21.85 10.56
CA GLU A 45 10.94 -22.27 9.40
C GLU A 45 12.01 -21.24 9.06
N ARG A 46 11.64 -19.95 9.11
CA ARG A 46 12.58 -18.84 8.90
C ARG A 46 13.64 -18.76 9.99
N VAL A 47 13.24 -18.90 11.24
CA VAL A 47 14.14 -18.92 12.39
C VAL A 47 15.13 -20.09 12.29
N ARG A 48 14.67 -21.27 11.87
CA ARG A 48 15.54 -22.43 11.61
C ARG A 48 16.51 -22.21 10.45
N LYS A 49 16.06 -21.59 9.35
CA LYS A 49 16.94 -21.24 8.22
C LYS A 49 18.01 -20.21 8.60
N LYS A 50 17.67 -19.23 9.45
CA LYS A 50 18.58 -18.15 9.84
C LYS A 50 19.57 -18.57 10.94
N ASN A 51 19.11 -19.34 11.94
CA ASN A 51 19.85 -19.62 13.17
C ASN A 51 20.18 -21.12 13.36
N GLY A 52 19.92 -21.96 12.35
CA GLY A 52 20.08 -23.41 12.45
C GLY A 52 19.00 -24.09 13.29
N LYS A 53 19.17 -25.39 13.57
CA LYS A 53 18.17 -26.24 14.27
C LYS A 53 17.82 -25.79 15.71
N GLY A 54 18.50 -24.78 16.27
CA GLY A 54 18.31 -24.28 17.63
C GLY A 54 17.75 -22.85 17.74
N GLY A 55 17.30 -22.23 16.65
CA GLY A 55 16.73 -20.89 16.71
C GLY A 55 15.45 -20.85 17.55
N ALA A 56 15.47 -20.10 18.66
CA ALA A 56 14.29 -19.88 19.49
C ALA A 56 13.35 -18.87 18.83
N ILE A 57 12.05 -19.20 18.78
CA ILE A 57 10.98 -18.26 18.44
C ILE A 57 10.92 -17.19 19.54
N SER A 58 10.70 -15.93 19.19
CA SER A 58 10.36 -14.91 20.18
C SER A 58 8.88 -15.05 20.58
N PRO A 59 8.55 -15.42 21.83
CA PRO A 59 7.15 -15.50 22.27
C PRO A 59 6.47 -14.13 22.22
N VAL A 60 7.24 -13.08 22.48
CA VAL A 60 6.82 -11.68 22.40
C VAL A 60 6.42 -11.30 20.96
N ALA A 61 7.25 -11.68 19.98
CA ALA A 61 6.92 -11.41 18.58
C ALA A 61 5.70 -12.23 18.11
N LEU A 62 5.59 -13.49 18.54
CA LEU A 62 4.45 -14.35 18.23
C LEU A 62 3.12 -13.77 18.74
N GLU A 63 3.10 -13.31 19.99
CA GLU A 63 1.91 -12.68 20.58
C GLU A 63 1.55 -11.36 19.88
N ALA A 64 2.54 -10.53 19.54
CA ALA A 64 2.30 -9.32 18.75
C ALA A 64 1.70 -9.64 17.37
N VAL A 65 2.20 -10.68 16.69
CA VAL A 65 1.65 -11.15 15.42
C VAL A 65 0.22 -11.64 15.58
N ARG A 66 -0.08 -12.42 16.62
CA ARG A 66 -1.43 -12.91 16.92
C ARG A 66 -2.44 -11.76 17.06
N ARG A 67 -2.10 -10.74 17.86
CA ARG A 67 -2.92 -9.54 18.04
C ARG A 67 -3.13 -8.76 16.74
N ILE A 68 -2.07 -8.61 15.94
CA ILE A 68 -2.18 -7.98 14.62
C ILE A 68 -3.09 -8.80 13.69
N ASP A 69 -3.01 -10.13 13.73
CA ASP A 69 -3.80 -11.03 12.89
C ASP A 69 -5.30 -10.95 13.22
N GLU A 70 -5.67 -10.73 14.48
CA GLU A 70 -7.06 -10.46 14.87
C GLU A 70 -7.61 -9.18 14.21
N ILE A 71 -6.82 -8.10 14.19
CA ILE A 71 -7.18 -6.85 13.52
C ILE A 71 -7.33 -7.09 11.99
N PHE A 72 -6.43 -7.86 11.38
CA PHE A 72 -6.54 -8.24 9.97
C PHE A 72 -7.75 -9.13 9.66
N ALA A 73 -8.18 -9.97 10.60
CA ALA A 73 -9.39 -10.78 10.47
C ALA A 73 -10.62 -9.88 10.41
N ILE A 74 -10.77 -8.96 11.37
CA ILE A 74 -11.88 -8.00 11.38
C ILE A 74 -11.87 -7.15 10.11
N GLU A 75 -10.73 -6.59 9.72
CA GLU A 75 -10.63 -5.75 8.52
C GLU A 75 -10.98 -6.49 7.22
N ARG A 76 -10.88 -7.83 7.19
CA ARG A 76 -11.33 -8.63 6.06
C ARG A 76 -12.85 -8.64 5.96
N ASP A 77 -13.53 -8.72 7.10
CA ASP A 77 -15.00 -8.74 7.17
C ASP A 77 -15.60 -7.35 6.90
N LEU A 78 -14.84 -6.28 7.17
CA LEU A 78 -15.25 -4.91 6.85
C LEU A 78 -14.99 -4.50 5.39
N TYR A 79 -14.41 -5.37 4.56
CA TYR A 79 -14.07 -5.05 3.18
C TYR A 79 -15.33 -4.83 2.32
N GLY A 80 -15.36 -3.72 1.58
CA GLY A 80 -16.49 -3.35 0.70
C GLY A 80 -17.55 -2.48 1.38
N LEU A 81 -17.48 -2.28 2.70
CA LEU A 81 -18.36 -1.33 3.37
C LEU A 81 -18.05 0.12 2.96
N PRO A 82 -19.08 1.00 2.93
CA PRO A 82 -18.88 2.44 2.79
C PRO A 82 -17.93 3.00 3.87
N PRO A 83 -17.14 4.05 3.57
CA PRO A 83 -16.14 4.57 4.51
C PRO A 83 -16.68 4.93 5.90
N ASP A 84 -17.85 5.53 5.99
CA ASP A 84 -18.51 5.90 7.25
C ASP A 84 -18.90 4.67 8.09
N GLN A 85 -19.50 3.65 7.47
CA GLN A 85 -19.86 2.40 8.15
C GLN A 85 -18.61 1.62 8.58
N ARG A 86 -17.61 1.56 7.70
CA ARG A 86 -16.32 0.93 7.99
C ARG A 86 -15.63 1.61 9.18
N LEU A 87 -15.68 2.93 9.26
CA LEU A 87 -15.13 3.70 10.37
C LEU A 87 -15.85 3.41 11.68
N ALA A 88 -17.19 3.37 11.68
CA ALA A 88 -17.98 3.05 12.86
C ALA A 88 -17.66 1.66 13.41
N GLU A 89 -17.59 0.64 12.54
CA GLU A 89 -17.23 -0.72 12.96
C GLU A 89 -15.77 -0.81 13.44
N ARG A 90 -14.84 -0.07 12.83
CA ARG A 90 -13.45 0.01 13.32
C ARG A 90 -13.36 0.58 14.72
N GLN A 91 -14.10 1.64 15.02
CA GLN A 91 -14.15 2.21 16.36
C GLN A 91 -14.67 1.20 17.38
N ARG A 92 -15.68 0.40 17.00
CA ARG A 92 -16.27 -0.62 17.89
C ARG A 92 -15.40 -1.85 18.07
N LEU A 93 -14.79 -2.35 16.99
CA LEU A 93 -14.14 -3.66 16.94
C LEU A 93 -12.60 -3.59 16.96
N CYS A 94 -12.02 -2.66 16.20
CA CYS A 94 -10.57 -2.58 16.02
C CYS A 94 -9.91 -1.66 17.06
N ALA A 95 -10.53 -0.54 17.44
CA ALA A 95 -9.90 0.44 18.33
C ALA A 95 -9.46 -0.15 19.68
N PRO A 96 -10.27 -0.97 20.38
CA PRO A 96 -9.82 -1.62 21.61
C PRO A 96 -8.61 -2.53 21.40
N LEU A 97 -8.60 -3.33 20.32
CA LEU A 97 -7.49 -4.24 20.00
C LEU A 97 -6.20 -3.49 19.64
N VAL A 98 -6.32 -2.36 18.94
CA VAL A 98 -5.19 -1.48 18.63
C VAL A 98 -4.62 -0.87 19.90
N GLU A 99 -5.47 -0.39 20.81
CA GLU A 99 -5.04 0.15 22.11
C GLU A 99 -4.33 -0.92 22.95
N GLU A 100 -4.90 -2.11 23.07
CA GLU A 100 -4.28 -3.24 23.77
C GLU A 100 -2.95 -3.65 23.14
N LEU A 101 -2.85 -3.68 21.81
CA LEU A 101 -1.60 -3.98 21.11
C LEU A 101 -0.54 -2.92 21.41
N HIS A 102 -0.91 -1.64 21.41
CA HIS A 102 -0.01 -0.54 21.74
C HIS A 102 0.54 -0.69 23.16
N ALA A 103 -0.36 -0.88 24.14
CA ALA A 103 0.01 -1.06 25.54
C ALA A 103 0.92 -2.28 25.72
N TYR A 104 0.57 -3.41 25.10
CA TYR A 104 1.38 -4.63 25.09
C TYR A 104 2.80 -4.37 24.55
N MET A 105 2.91 -3.74 23.38
CA MET A 105 4.22 -3.46 22.77
C MET A 105 5.06 -2.51 23.64
N MET A 106 4.44 -1.50 24.25
CA MET A 106 5.14 -0.57 25.16
C MET A 106 5.67 -1.29 26.41
N THR A 107 4.83 -2.08 27.08
CA THR A 107 5.23 -2.84 28.29
C THR A 107 6.33 -3.86 28.00
N GLU A 108 6.22 -4.62 26.90
CA GLU A 108 7.26 -5.57 26.53
C GLU A 108 8.56 -4.87 26.11
N ARG A 109 8.45 -3.71 25.46
CA ARG A 109 9.62 -2.94 25.03
C ARG A 109 10.49 -2.49 26.21
N GLU A 110 9.91 -2.18 27.36
CA GLU A 110 10.64 -1.80 28.59
C GLU A 110 11.50 -2.93 29.15
N LYS A 111 11.06 -4.18 28.98
CA LYS A 111 11.77 -5.37 29.45
C LYS A 111 12.92 -5.79 28.53
N LEU A 112 12.98 -5.22 27.32
CA LEU A 112 13.89 -5.66 26.26
C LEU A 112 15.10 -4.73 26.10
N SER A 113 16.27 -5.33 25.90
CA SER A 113 17.46 -4.59 25.49
C SER A 113 17.21 -3.83 24.18
N ARG A 114 17.75 -2.62 24.07
CA ARG A 114 17.69 -1.80 22.83
C ARG A 114 18.26 -2.50 21.59
N HIS A 115 19.10 -3.51 21.78
CA HIS A 115 19.74 -4.23 20.69
C HIS A 115 18.95 -5.47 20.25
N ALA A 116 17.91 -5.88 21.00
CA ALA A 116 17.10 -7.04 20.67
C ALA A 116 16.34 -6.82 19.34
N ASP A 117 16.32 -7.82 18.48
CA ASP A 117 15.66 -7.70 17.16
C ASP A 117 14.14 -7.48 17.29
N VAL A 118 13.49 -8.12 18.27
CA VAL A 118 12.07 -7.88 18.57
C VAL A 118 11.82 -6.44 19.03
N ALA A 119 12.75 -5.85 19.80
CA ALA A 119 12.65 -4.46 20.22
C ALA A 119 12.78 -3.49 19.03
N LYS A 120 13.65 -3.79 18.06
CA LYS A 120 13.75 -3.03 16.80
C LYS A 120 12.46 -3.12 15.99
N ALA A 121 11.87 -4.31 15.89
CA ALA A 121 10.61 -4.54 15.19
C ALA A 121 9.44 -3.77 15.83
N MET A 122 9.32 -3.79 17.17
CA MET A 122 8.31 -2.98 17.88
C MET A 122 8.54 -1.49 17.69
N ASN A 123 9.78 -1.02 17.84
CA ASN A 123 10.14 0.39 17.67
C ASN A 123 9.80 0.94 16.27
N TYR A 124 9.82 0.08 15.23
CA TYR A 124 9.41 0.48 13.89
C TYR A 124 7.96 0.98 13.86
N MET A 125 7.04 0.26 14.54
CA MET A 125 5.64 0.66 14.67
C MET A 125 5.44 1.75 15.72
N LEU A 126 5.98 1.58 16.93
CA LEU A 126 5.78 2.50 18.06
C LEU A 126 6.22 3.94 17.73
N ALA A 127 7.36 4.11 17.05
CA ALA A 127 7.85 5.44 16.66
C ALA A 127 6.93 6.17 15.65
N ARG A 128 5.95 5.48 15.08
CA ARG A 128 5.06 5.96 14.02
C ARG A 128 3.60 5.60 14.31
N TRP A 129 3.27 5.38 15.58
CA TRP A 129 2.02 4.75 15.96
C TRP A 129 0.79 5.51 15.45
N THR A 130 0.82 6.85 15.48
CA THR A 130 -0.25 7.69 14.95
C THR A 130 -0.56 7.41 13.47
N GLY A 131 0.47 7.27 12.63
CA GLY A 131 0.26 6.93 11.22
C GLY A 131 -0.18 5.48 10.98
N PHE A 132 0.17 4.54 11.88
CA PHE A 132 -0.40 3.19 11.86
C PHE A 132 -1.87 3.19 12.31
N ALA A 133 -2.20 3.96 13.35
CA ALA A 133 -3.55 4.06 13.91
C ALA A 133 -4.51 4.91 13.08
N ALA A 134 -4.02 5.71 12.12
CA ALA A 134 -4.80 6.61 11.28
C ALA A 134 -6.02 5.95 10.59
N PHE A 135 -5.98 4.64 10.31
CA PHE A 135 -7.13 3.93 9.74
C PHE A 135 -8.37 3.91 10.66
N LEU A 136 -8.18 4.10 11.96
CA LEU A 136 -9.26 4.26 12.94
C LEU A 136 -9.91 5.64 12.86
N GLU A 137 -9.28 6.62 12.20
CA GLU A 137 -9.81 7.99 12.08
C GLU A 137 -10.48 8.23 10.72
N ASP A 138 -10.12 7.46 9.70
CA ASP A 138 -10.67 7.60 8.35
C ASP A 138 -10.93 6.25 7.68
N GLY A 139 -12.20 5.98 7.39
CA GLY A 139 -12.66 4.74 6.76
C GLY A 139 -12.16 4.48 5.35
N ARG A 140 -11.61 5.50 4.66
CA ARG A 140 -11.00 5.36 3.33
C ARG A 140 -9.63 4.70 3.38
N ILE A 141 -8.95 4.78 4.53
CA ILE A 141 -7.61 4.21 4.71
C ILE A 141 -7.73 2.68 4.75
N CYS A 142 -6.97 1.99 3.90
CA CYS A 142 -6.86 0.53 3.96
C CYS A 142 -5.88 0.12 5.07
N LEU A 143 -6.06 -1.04 5.69
CA LEU A 143 -5.09 -1.53 6.68
C LEU A 143 -3.71 -1.86 6.05
N SER A 144 -3.68 -2.21 4.75
CA SER A 144 -2.44 -2.46 4.01
C SER A 144 -2.45 -1.83 2.62
N ASN A 145 -1.27 -1.50 2.10
CA ASN A 145 -1.04 -1.03 0.73
C ASN A 145 -0.79 -2.18 -0.27
N ASN A 146 -1.03 -3.44 0.14
CA ASN A 146 -0.70 -4.64 -0.65
C ASN A 146 -1.35 -4.65 -2.05
N ALA A 147 -2.52 -4.03 -2.21
CA ALA A 147 -3.15 -3.88 -3.52
C ALA A 147 -2.29 -3.05 -4.49
N ALA A 148 -1.79 -1.90 -4.03
CA ALA A 148 -0.90 -1.04 -4.80
C ALA A 148 0.42 -1.74 -5.12
N GLU A 149 1.01 -2.44 -4.15
CA GLU A 149 2.26 -3.19 -4.36
C GLU A 149 2.10 -4.34 -5.37
N ARG A 150 0.97 -5.07 -5.30
CA ARG A 150 0.66 -6.11 -6.29
C ARG A 150 0.50 -5.51 -7.69
N ALA A 151 -0.15 -4.36 -7.83
CA ALA A 151 -0.28 -3.67 -9.11
C ALA A 151 1.09 -3.27 -9.70
N LEU A 152 2.05 -2.90 -8.85
CA LEU A 152 3.42 -2.55 -9.26
C LEU A 152 4.35 -3.76 -9.45
N ARG A 153 3.92 -4.97 -9.09
CA ARG A 153 4.76 -6.18 -9.18
C ARG A 153 5.28 -6.45 -10.58
N GLY A 154 4.49 -6.18 -11.62
CA GLY A 154 4.90 -6.33 -13.02
C GLY A 154 6.12 -5.46 -13.36
N ILE A 155 6.13 -4.22 -12.88
CA ILE A 155 7.25 -3.29 -13.05
C ILE A 155 8.47 -3.78 -12.25
N ALA A 156 8.24 -4.25 -11.03
CA ALA A 156 9.30 -4.74 -10.16
C ALA A 156 10.01 -6.00 -10.68
N LEU A 157 9.28 -6.89 -11.35
CA LEU A 157 9.86 -8.04 -12.05
C LEU A 157 10.50 -7.61 -13.37
N GLY A 158 9.80 -6.77 -14.13
CA GLY A 158 10.24 -6.27 -15.42
C GLY A 158 11.59 -5.56 -15.36
N ARG A 159 11.81 -4.66 -14.40
CA ARG A 159 13.11 -3.96 -14.23
C ARG A 159 14.30 -4.91 -14.08
N LYS A 160 14.10 -6.14 -13.58
CA LYS A 160 15.16 -7.15 -13.45
C LYS A 160 15.43 -7.87 -14.78
N ALA A 161 14.43 -7.91 -15.68
CA ALA A 161 14.49 -8.58 -16.97
C ALA A 161 14.76 -7.63 -18.16
N TRP A 162 14.52 -6.33 -18.00
CA TRP A 162 14.72 -5.34 -19.06
C TRP A 162 16.18 -4.91 -19.15
N LEU A 163 16.90 -5.45 -20.13
CA LEU A 163 18.34 -5.20 -20.37
C LEU A 163 18.73 -3.71 -20.53
N PHE A 164 17.76 -2.82 -20.83
CA PHE A 164 18.00 -1.39 -21.09
C PHE A 164 17.23 -0.46 -20.13
N ALA A 165 16.65 -0.99 -19.05
CA ALA A 165 15.99 -0.19 -18.04
C ALA A 165 17.02 0.28 -17.00
N GLY A 166 17.60 1.47 -17.20
CA GLY A 166 18.62 2.00 -16.29
C GLY A 166 18.85 3.51 -16.32
N SER A 167 18.05 4.28 -17.06
CA SER A 167 18.16 5.75 -17.12
C SER A 167 16.87 6.43 -16.66
N ASP A 168 16.99 7.63 -16.09
CA ASP A 168 15.83 8.46 -15.70
C ASP A 168 14.90 8.72 -16.90
N ARG A 169 15.47 8.97 -18.09
CA ARG A 169 14.70 9.16 -19.32
C ARG A 169 13.91 7.89 -19.70
N GLY A 170 14.50 6.72 -19.56
CA GLY A 170 13.82 5.44 -19.77
C GLY A 170 12.69 5.23 -18.75
N ALA A 171 12.93 5.55 -17.48
CA ALA A 171 11.93 5.48 -16.42
C ALA A 171 10.73 6.42 -16.69
N ARG A 172 10.98 7.66 -17.13
CA ARG A 172 9.91 8.61 -17.50
C ARG A 172 9.05 8.11 -18.67
N ARG A 173 9.67 7.54 -19.71
CA ARG A 173 8.93 6.95 -20.84
C ARG A 173 8.10 5.74 -20.42
N ALA A 174 8.67 4.86 -19.60
CA ALA A 174 7.94 3.73 -19.05
C ALA A 174 6.76 4.19 -18.21
N ALA A 175 6.96 5.15 -17.31
CA ALA A 175 5.90 5.73 -16.47
C ALA A 175 4.78 6.32 -17.33
N PHE A 176 5.10 7.08 -18.37
CA PHE A 176 4.10 7.62 -19.31
C PHE A 176 3.25 6.51 -19.95
N MET A 177 3.89 5.48 -20.52
CA MET A 177 3.18 4.36 -21.15
C MET A 177 2.35 3.56 -20.14
N TYR A 178 2.87 3.31 -18.95
CA TYR A 178 2.14 2.62 -17.88
C TYR A 178 0.93 3.42 -17.42
N THR A 179 1.04 4.74 -17.29
CA THR A 179 -0.11 5.60 -16.96
C THR A 179 -1.24 5.41 -17.96
N LEU A 180 -0.94 5.42 -19.26
CA LEU A 180 -1.95 5.20 -20.31
C LEU A 180 -2.55 3.79 -20.24
N ILE A 181 -1.70 2.76 -20.22
CA ILE A 181 -2.12 1.35 -20.24
C ILE A 181 -2.93 0.99 -18.99
N VAL A 182 -2.46 1.40 -17.82
CA VAL A 182 -3.13 1.10 -16.55
C VAL A 182 -4.44 1.89 -16.44
N SER A 183 -4.50 3.13 -16.94
CA SER A 183 -5.77 3.89 -16.98
C SER A 183 -6.83 3.17 -17.83
N ALA A 184 -6.46 2.62 -19.00
CA ALA A 184 -7.38 1.82 -19.80
C ALA A 184 -7.86 0.55 -19.04
N LYS A 185 -6.93 -0.19 -18.43
CA LYS A 185 -7.27 -1.39 -17.63
C LYS A 185 -8.19 -1.07 -16.45
N LEU A 186 -7.99 0.06 -15.78
CA LEU A 186 -8.84 0.49 -14.66
C LEU A 186 -10.26 0.89 -15.09
N ASN A 187 -10.47 1.11 -16.38
CA ASN A 187 -11.79 1.37 -16.98
C ASN A 187 -12.31 0.12 -17.74
N ASP A 188 -11.74 -1.06 -17.47
CA ASP A 188 -12.11 -2.33 -18.12
C ASP A 188 -12.01 -2.31 -19.66
N ILE A 189 -11.09 -1.50 -20.18
CA ILE A 189 -10.85 -1.34 -21.62
C ILE A 189 -9.57 -2.08 -22.02
N ASP A 190 -9.61 -2.79 -23.15
CA ASP A 190 -8.41 -3.35 -23.77
C ASP A 190 -7.44 -2.23 -24.17
N PRO A 191 -6.25 -2.13 -23.54
CA PRO A 191 -5.33 -1.02 -23.79
C PRO A 191 -4.84 -0.96 -25.24
N GLN A 192 -4.72 -2.12 -25.90
CA GLN A 192 -4.28 -2.17 -27.30
C GLN A 192 -5.33 -1.57 -28.21
N ALA A 193 -6.60 -2.01 -28.10
CA ALA A 193 -7.71 -1.47 -28.89
C ALA A 193 -7.87 0.05 -28.68
N TRP A 194 -7.79 0.51 -27.43
CA TRP A 194 -7.89 1.93 -27.12
C TRP A 194 -6.74 2.76 -27.71
N LEU A 195 -5.48 2.34 -27.48
CA LEU A 195 -4.32 3.07 -28.02
C LEU A 195 -4.32 3.09 -29.55
N ALA A 196 -4.73 2.00 -30.20
CA ALA A 196 -4.84 1.95 -31.66
C ALA A 196 -5.86 2.97 -32.18
N ASP A 197 -7.08 3.04 -31.61
CA ASP A 197 -8.10 4.01 -32.02
C ASP A 197 -7.66 5.46 -31.72
N VAL A 198 -7.05 5.70 -30.55
CA VAL A 198 -6.54 7.03 -30.18
C VAL A 198 -5.48 7.49 -31.17
N LEU A 199 -4.46 6.68 -31.44
CA LEU A 199 -3.37 7.03 -32.36
C LEU A 199 -3.86 7.23 -33.80
N ALA A 200 -4.87 6.46 -34.24
CA ALA A 200 -5.45 6.60 -35.56
C ALA A 200 -6.24 7.90 -35.77
N ARG A 201 -6.75 8.52 -34.70
CA ARG A 201 -7.70 9.65 -34.78
C ARG A 201 -7.17 10.97 -34.23
N ILE A 202 -6.17 10.92 -33.34
CA ILE A 202 -5.75 12.09 -32.57
C ILE A 202 -5.25 13.25 -33.44
N ALA A 203 -4.63 12.95 -34.59
CA ALA A 203 -4.11 13.96 -35.51
C ALA A 203 -5.23 14.79 -36.18
N ASP A 204 -6.39 14.19 -36.43
CA ASP A 204 -7.52 14.82 -37.13
C ASP A 204 -8.58 15.40 -36.17
N MET A 205 -8.40 15.20 -34.85
CA MET A 205 -9.40 15.55 -33.86
C MET A 205 -9.20 16.98 -33.31
N PRO A 206 -10.23 17.85 -33.34
CA PRO A 206 -10.15 19.17 -32.74
C PRO A 206 -9.82 19.12 -31.24
N GLN A 207 -9.00 20.06 -30.77
CA GLN A 207 -8.50 20.09 -29.39
C GLN A 207 -9.62 20.04 -28.32
N ASN A 208 -10.75 20.70 -28.57
CA ASN A 208 -11.89 20.72 -27.65
C ASN A 208 -12.62 19.36 -27.54
N ARG A 209 -12.33 18.41 -28.43
CA ARG A 209 -12.91 17.06 -28.45
C ARG A 209 -11.96 15.98 -27.91
N LEU A 210 -10.69 16.29 -27.64
CA LEU A 210 -9.71 15.30 -27.14
C LEU A 210 -10.18 14.53 -25.88
N LYS A 211 -11.04 15.15 -25.07
CA LYS A 211 -11.65 14.48 -23.91
C LYS A 211 -12.44 13.22 -24.25
N GLU A 212 -12.96 13.10 -25.47
CA GLU A 212 -13.68 11.91 -25.96
C GLU A 212 -12.73 10.70 -26.16
N LEU A 213 -11.43 10.94 -26.25
CA LEU A 213 -10.42 9.88 -26.37
C LEU A 213 -9.96 9.35 -25.02
N LEU A 214 -10.38 9.95 -23.90
CA LEU A 214 -10.02 9.48 -22.56
C LEU A 214 -10.68 8.12 -22.29
N PRO A 215 -10.02 7.19 -21.56
CA PRO A 215 -10.54 5.84 -21.36
C PRO A 215 -11.99 5.82 -20.86
N TRP A 216 -12.34 6.64 -19.88
CA TRP A 216 -13.70 6.71 -19.31
C TRP A 216 -14.78 7.31 -20.22
N ASN A 217 -14.39 7.94 -21.34
CA ASN A 217 -15.31 8.46 -22.36
C ASN A 217 -15.23 7.66 -23.67
N TRP A 218 -14.32 6.67 -23.75
CA TRP A 218 -14.03 5.97 -24.98
C TRP A 218 -15.07 4.87 -25.26
N VAL A 219 -15.57 4.86 -26.49
CA VAL A 219 -16.51 3.85 -26.96
C VAL A 219 -15.87 3.10 -28.15
N PRO A 220 -15.87 1.76 -28.14
CA PRO A 220 -15.33 0.96 -29.25
C PRO A 220 -15.93 1.36 -30.59
N GLN A 221 -15.11 1.37 -31.65
CA GLN A 221 -15.54 1.77 -32.99
C GLN A 221 -16.68 0.91 -33.53
N ALA A 222 -16.68 -0.40 -33.24
CA ALA A 222 -17.76 -1.32 -33.61
C ALA A 222 -19.12 -0.88 -33.02
N THR A 223 -19.12 -0.39 -31.79
CA THR A 223 -20.33 0.12 -31.12
C THR A 223 -20.78 1.47 -31.69
N ARG A 224 -19.83 2.32 -32.13
CA ARG A 224 -20.14 3.63 -32.75
C ARG A 224 -20.69 3.52 -34.18
N GLN A 225 -20.34 2.48 -34.93
CA GLN A 225 -20.85 2.26 -36.30
C GLN A 225 -22.26 1.64 -36.33
N ALA A 226 -22.71 1.08 -35.20
CA ALA A 226 -24.02 0.47 -35.05
C ALA A 226 -25.09 1.40 -34.43
N ALA A 227 -24.69 2.60 -33.99
CA ALA A 227 -25.54 3.63 -33.38
C ALA A 227 -25.71 4.82 -34.32
#